data_AF-A0A7J4LAG8-F1
#
_entry.id   AF-A0A7J4LAG8-F1
#
_cell.length_a   1.000
_cell.length_b   1.000
_cell.length_c   1.000
_cell.angle_alpha   90.00
_cell.angle_beta   90.00
_cell.angle_gamma   90.00
#
_symmetry.space_group_name_H-M   'P 1'
#
loop_
_entity.id
_entity.type
_entity.pdbx_description
1 polymer ?
#
loop_
_entity_poly.entity_id
_entity_poly.type
_entity_poly.pdbx_seq_one_letter_code
_entity_poly.pdbx_strand_id
1 'polypeptide(L)'
;MFKFFKGLFGQGRTQEEIYFSDIGVWFENKLRESSLSKDLSELFSKVSRASAVIAVSIKKIARKIIENELPPEHRTTIDEYRDDYISKVQNFLKQISIEKKDPESILNYYEDISAALEQVKDSTKNHFSVIQKFFENEALNINEAMNSLNESKSRLDKLIKKENGVKYVNDILKLIQLIKKKNKLLFDLKEQIEKNEIKKKESEKYREYLETELDDLKTAEEYSKYDQLLSKQIRLEKEMEREDQNISILFSPILKLLFEYDKRELGADRALARQYASSPIQSLHNDKGLWILSLLQSVSSKLPELEENEQKRIRLKQFIFAINENLLKDYLSKRNLIQEAISSVRRQIMSDNTSTKIGDVNYKMKHANEQVKTAEENRKKREEEISVLNPEKDLLMLEKKLSLLGRIKII
;
A
#
# COMPACT_ATOMS: atom_id res chain seq x y z
N MET A 1 64.47 8.57 20.17
CA MET A 1 64.04 8.37 18.77
C MET A 1 62.55 8.02 18.69
N PHE A 2 61.72 8.81 19.39
CA PHE A 2 60.25 8.69 19.52
C PHE A 2 59.70 10.10 19.89
N LYS A 3 60.12 11.12 19.13
CA LYS A 3 59.83 12.56 19.40
C LYS A 3 59.58 13.39 18.14
N PHE A 4 59.18 12.77 17.02
CA PHE A 4 58.83 13.50 15.78
C PHE A 4 57.31 13.62 15.55
N PHE A 5 56.47 12.90 16.33
CA PHE A 5 55.00 12.95 16.22
C PHE A 5 54.29 13.84 17.25
N LYS A 6 55.01 14.54 18.15
CA LYS A 6 54.41 15.43 19.16
C LYS A 6 54.45 16.93 18.80
N GLY A 7 55.06 17.31 17.66
CA GLY A 7 55.21 18.70 17.23
C GLY A 7 54.31 19.15 16.06
N LEU A 8 53.50 18.26 15.47
CA LEU A 8 52.57 18.59 14.37
C LEU A 8 51.11 18.78 14.85
N PHE A 9 50.82 18.46 16.12
CA PHE A 9 49.61 18.90 16.80
C PHE A 9 49.86 20.23 17.47
N GLY A 10 50.08 21.25 16.64
CA GLY A 10 49.92 22.64 17.07
C GLY A 10 48.54 22.80 17.70
N GLN A 11 48.53 23.44 18.86
CA GLN A 11 47.35 23.96 19.54
C GLN A 11 46.46 24.69 18.52
N GLY A 12 45.16 24.34 18.49
CA GLY A 12 44.14 25.20 17.88
C GLY A 12 43.79 25.00 16.40
N ARG A 13 43.80 23.80 15.81
CA ARG A 13 42.97 23.57 14.61
C ARG A 13 41.51 23.43 15.04
N THR A 14 40.78 24.55 14.98
CA THR A 14 39.32 24.62 15.16
C THR A 14 38.65 23.57 14.27
N GLN A 15 37.76 22.78 14.85
CA GLN A 15 36.90 21.86 14.10
C GLN A 15 35.98 22.72 13.22
N GLU A 16 35.97 22.48 11.91
CA GLU A 16 35.12 23.21 10.98
C GLU A 16 33.70 22.66 11.11
N GLU A 17 32.76 23.46 11.62
CA GLU A 17 31.34 23.10 11.70
C GLU A 17 30.66 23.47 10.38
N ILE A 18 29.99 22.50 9.75
CA ILE A 18 29.41 22.64 8.42
C ILE A 18 27.98 22.13 8.45
N TYR A 19 27.03 22.95 8.01
CA TYR A 19 25.65 22.51 7.82
C TYR A 19 25.57 21.44 6.75
N PHE A 20 24.81 20.37 7.00
CA PHE A 20 24.63 19.31 6.01
C PHE A 20 24.08 19.83 4.66
N SER A 21 23.30 20.92 4.66
CA SER A 21 22.82 21.58 3.43
C SER A 21 23.96 22.00 2.49
N ASP A 22 25.07 22.44 3.08
CA ASP A 22 26.19 23.07 2.38
C ASP A 22 27.32 22.09 2.11
N ILE A 23 27.24 20.86 2.64
CA ILE A 23 28.30 19.85 2.58
C ILE A 23 28.73 19.53 1.14
N GLY A 24 27.81 19.57 0.18
CA GLY A 24 28.11 19.33 -1.23
C GLY A 24 29.00 20.43 -1.81
N VAL A 25 28.63 21.69 -1.59
CA VAL A 25 29.39 22.86 -2.07
C VAL A 25 30.76 22.92 -1.39
N TRP A 26 30.79 22.71 -0.08
CA TRP A 26 32.04 22.64 0.67
C TRP A 26 32.97 21.54 0.14
N PHE A 27 32.42 20.34 -0.11
CA PHE A 27 33.21 19.22 -0.62
C PHE A 27 33.73 19.49 -2.03
N GLU A 28 32.93 20.06 -2.92
CA GLU A 28 33.35 20.47 -4.26
C GLU A 28 34.49 21.51 -4.23
N ASN A 29 34.43 22.49 -3.33
CA ASN A 29 35.48 23.48 -3.16
C ASN A 29 36.79 22.83 -2.69
N LYS A 30 36.73 21.94 -1.69
CA LYS A 30 37.91 21.19 -1.23
C LYS A 30 38.50 20.31 -2.34
N LEU A 31 37.67 19.70 -3.18
CA LEU A 31 38.13 18.94 -4.33
C LEU A 31 38.84 19.81 -5.35
N ARG A 32 38.33 21.01 -5.65
CA ARG A 32 38.97 21.94 -6.60
C ARG A 32 40.36 22.37 -6.12
N GLU A 33 40.52 22.58 -4.81
CA GLU A 33 41.79 22.95 -4.18
C GLU A 33 42.77 21.77 -4.04
N SER A 34 42.27 20.53 -4.14
CA SER A 34 43.07 19.32 -3.94
C SER A 34 44.08 19.06 -5.05
N SER A 35 45.14 18.33 -4.72
CA SER A 35 46.10 17.82 -5.72
C SER A 35 45.45 16.88 -6.73
N LEU A 36 44.39 16.17 -6.36
CA LEU A 36 43.66 15.26 -7.25
C LEU A 36 43.04 16.01 -8.44
N SER A 37 42.43 17.17 -8.22
CA SER A 37 41.87 18.00 -9.30
C SER A 37 42.94 18.45 -10.29
N LYS A 38 44.11 18.87 -9.78
CA LYS A 38 45.26 19.25 -10.61
C LYS A 38 45.81 18.07 -11.40
N ASP A 39 45.99 16.92 -10.74
CA ASP A 39 46.46 15.68 -11.35
C ASP A 39 45.54 15.20 -12.48
N LEU A 40 44.22 15.22 -12.26
CA LEU A 40 43.22 14.85 -13.26
C LEU A 40 43.20 15.84 -14.43
N SER A 41 43.30 17.15 -14.15
CA SER A 41 43.34 18.17 -15.21
C SER A 41 44.58 18.01 -16.10
N GLU A 42 45.76 17.77 -15.51
CA GLU A 42 46.99 17.51 -16.25
C GLU A 42 46.88 16.22 -17.08
N LEU A 43 46.35 15.15 -16.50
CA LEU A 43 46.14 13.87 -17.17
C LEU A 43 45.21 14.02 -18.37
N PHE A 44 44.05 14.67 -18.20
CA PHE A 44 43.11 14.85 -19.31
C PHE A 44 43.63 15.82 -20.37
N SER A 45 44.48 16.79 -20.01
CA SER A 45 45.20 17.62 -21.00
C SER A 45 46.15 16.77 -21.86
N LYS A 46 46.86 15.79 -21.26
CA LYS A 46 47.71 14.84 -21.99
C LYS A 46 46.88 13.94 -22.91
N VAL A 47 45.76 13.40 -22.43
CA VAL A 47 44.82 12.62 -23.24
C VAL A 47 44.33 13.45 -24.43
N SER A 48 43.85 14.67 -24.22
CA SER A 48 43.37 15.54 -25.31
C SER A 48 44.44 15.85 -26.35
N ARG A 49 45.69 16.08 -25.93
CA ARG A 49 46.82 16.30 -26.85
C ARG A 49 47.12 15.04 -27.66
N ALA A 50 47.21 13.88 -27.02
CA ALA A 50 47.45 12.61 -27.71
C ALA A 50 46.34 12.30 -28.73
N SER A 51 45.07 12.46 -28.35
CA SER A 51 43.93 12.29 -29.25
C SER A 51 43.98 13.26 -30.43
N ALA A 52 44.40 14.52 -30.22
CA ALA A 52 44.56 15.49 -31.30
C ALA A 52 45.70 15.12 -32.26
N VAL A 53 46.84 14.63 -31.75
CA VAL A 53 47.97 14.14 -32.57
C VAL A 53 47.53 12.98 -33.45
N ILE A 54 46.79 12.02 -32.90
CA ILE A 54 46.23 10.89 -33.66
C ILE A 54 45.28 11.41 -34.75
N ALA A 55 44.33 12.29 -34.38
CA ALA A 55 43.35 12.83 -35.32
C ALA A 55 44.01 13.59 -36.50
N VAL A 56 45.05 14.38 -36.22
CA VAL A 56 45.81 15.11 -37.26
C VAL A 56 46.60 14.14 -38.13
N SER A 57 47.24 13.12 -37.54
CA SER A 57 48.04 12.14 -38.28
C SER A 57 47.17 11.30 -39.21
N ILE A 58 45.99 10.87 -38.76
CA ILE A 58 44.99 10.19 -39.61
C ILE A 58 44.59 11.07 -40.80
N LYS A 59 44.31 12.36 -40.58
CA LYS A 59 43.96 13.29 -41.66
C LYS A 59 45.09 13.47 -42.67
N LYS A 60 46.35 13.40 -42.23
CA LYS A 60 47.52 13.45 -43.12
C LYS A 60 47.65 12.16 -43.94
N ILE A 61 47.51 11.00 -43.30
CA ILE A 61 47.50 9.69 -44.00
C ILE A 61 46.41 9.68 -45.09
N ALA A 62 45.21 10.15 -44.77
CA ALA A 62 44.08 10.18 -45.70
C ALA A 62 44.32 11.05 -46.96
N ARG A 63 45.19 12.07 -46.87
CA ARG A 63 45.42 13.07 -47.94
C ARG A 63 46.71 12.84 -48.72
N LYS A 64 47.62 12.04 -48.20
CA LYS A 64 48.96 11.86 -48.76
C LYS A 64 48.90 10.91 -49.95
N ILE A 65 49.45 11.37 -51.08
CA ILE A 65 49.54 10.61 -52.34
C ILE A 65 50.80 9.75 -52.30
N ILE A 66 50.70 8.49 -52.73
CA ILE A 66 51.85 7.59 -52.86
C ILE A 66 52.51 7.88 -54.21
N GLU A 67 53.73 8.43 -54.19
CA GLU A 67 54.45 8.94 -55.38
C GLU A 67 55.19 7.85 -56.19
N ASN A 68 55.39 6.65 -55.63
CA ASN A 68 56.12 5.58 -56.31
C ASN A 68 55.28 4.86 -57.38
N GLU A 69 55.91 4.52 -58.50
CA GLU A 69 55.38 3.64 -59.57
C GLU A 69 55.17 2.20 -59.05
N LEU A 70 54.14 2.00 -58.23
CA LEU A 70 53.70 0.66 -57.82
C LEU A 70 52.75 0.08 -58.88
N PRO A 71 52.79 -1.25 -59.12
CA PRO A 71 51.77 -1.91 -59.92
C PRO A 71 50.36 -1.63 -59.37
N PRO A 72 49.33 -1.50 -60.24
CA PRO A 72 47.97 -1.10 -59.84
C PRO A 72 47.38 -1.94 -58.71
N GLU A 73 47.56 -3.27 -58.75
CA GLU A 73 47.02 -4.22 -57.75
C GLU A 73 47.59 -3.98 -56.34
N HIS A 74 48.88 -3.65 -56.25
CA HIS A 74 49.51 -3.31 -54.97
C HIS A 74 49.01 -1.97 -54.43
N ARG A 75 48.71 -1.01 -55.31
CA ARG A 75 48.17 0.29 -54.91
C ARG A 75 46.76 0.17 -54.34
N THR A 76 45.88 -0.61 -54.99
CA THR A 76 44.52 -0.90 -54.49
C THR A 76 44.58 -1.54 -53.11
N THR A 77 45.44 -2.55 -52.93
CA THR A 77 45.61 -3.21 -51.62
C THR A 77 46.06 -2.21 -50.56
N ILE A 78 47.02 -1.33 -50.86
CA ILE A 78 47.49 -0.33 -49.88
C ILE A 78 46.38 0.67 -49.52
N ASP A 79 45.59 1.11 -50.49
CA ASP A 79 44.49 2.04 -50.27
C ASP A 79 43.39 1.40 -49.39
N GLU A 80 43.04 0.13 -49.60
CA GLU A 80 42.11 -0.62 -48.73
C GLU A 80 42.63 -0.73 -47.29
N TYR A 81 43.91 -1.10 -47.13
CA TYR A 81 44.55 -1.18 -45.83
C TYR A 81 44.62 0.18 -45.12
N ARG A 82 44.82 1.26 -45.88
CA ARG A 82 44.82 2.63 -45.38
C ARG A 82 43.44 3.02 -44.86
N ASP A 83 42.41 2.81 -45.66
CA ASP A 83 41.06 3.25 -45.33
C ASP A 83 40.48 2.48 -44.13
N ASP A 84 40.75 1.17 -44.05
CA ASP A 84 40.37 0.36 -42.88
C ASP A 84 41.13 0.78 -41.61
N TYR A 85 42.44 1.05 -41.70
CA TYR A 85 43.21 1.58 -40.57
C TYR A 85 42.64 2.93 -40.09
N ILE A 86 42.37 3.85 -41.01
CA ILE A 86 41.78 5.15 -40.70
C ILE A 86 40.44 4.97 -39.97
N SER A 87 39.56 4.13 -40.51
CA SER A 87 38.24 3.85 -39.92
C SER A 87 38.35 3.32 -38.49
N LYS A 88 39.23 2.33 -38.27
CA LYS A 88 39.46 1.73 -36.95
C LYS A 88 39.98 2.73 -35.92
N VAL A 89 40.99 3.53 -36.28
CA VAL A 89 41.55 4.51 -35.35
C VAL A 89 40.59 5.69 -35.13
N GLN A 90 39.80 6.09 -36.12
CA GLN A 90 38.73 7.08 -35.93
C GLN A 90 37.63 6.58 -34.98
N ASN A 91 37.22 5.32 -35.09
CA ASN A 91 36.24 4.72 -34.18
C ASN A 91 36.79 4.66 -32.75
N PHE A 92 38.07 4.31 -32.57
CA PHE A 92 38.74 4.40 -31.28
C PHE A 92 38.68 5.81 -30.68
N LEU A 93 39.00 6.86 -31.46
CA LEU A 93 38.93 8.24 -30.98
C LEU A 93 37.52 8.67 -30.53
N LYS A 94 36.47 8.13 -31.14
CA LYS A 94 35.09 8.37 -30.72
C LYS A 94 34.78 7.69 -29.37
N GLN A 95 35.32 6.49 -29.14
CA GLN A 95 35.10 5.71 -27.91
C GLN A 95 35.80 6.32 -26.69
N ILE A 96 36.97 6.94 -26.85
CA ILE A 96 37.74 7.49 -25.72
C ILE A 96 37.43 8.96 -25.42
N SER A 97 36.29 9.48 -25.87
CA SER A 97 35.87 10.86 -25.60
C SER A 97 35.28 10.99 -24.18
N ILE A 98 35.67 12.04 -23.46
CA ILE A 98 35.09 12.39 -22.15
C ILE A 98 34.27 13.66 -22.28
N GLU A 99 32.96 13.54 -22.10
CA GLU A 99 32.04 14.68 -22.12
C GLU A 99 32.03 15.44 -20.78
N LYS A 100 32.14 14.72 -19.66
CA LYS A 100 32.10 15.28 -18.31
C LYS A 100 33.25 14.77 -17.46
N LYS A 101 33.83 15.66 -16.65
CA LYS A 101 34.98 15.36 -15.77
C LYS A 101 34.58 15.16 -14.31
N ASP A 102 33.34 14.74 -14.05
CA ASP A 102 32.91 14.34 -12.72
C ASP A 102 33.45 12.94 -12.36
N PRO A 103 33.54 12.59 -11.06
CA PRO A 103 34.15 11.33 -10.62
C PRO A 103 33.50 10.05 -11.21
N GLU A 104 32.19 10.06 -11.45
CA GLU A 104 31.49 8.90 -12.01
C GLU A 104 31.85 8.74 -13.49
N SER A 105 31.79 9.83 -14.27
CA SER A 105 32.23 9.82 -15.67
C SER A 105 33.69 9.40 -15.84
N ILE A 106 34.57 9.77 -14.91
CA ILE A 106 35.99 9.37 -14.93
C ILE A 106 36.16 7.87 -14.69
N LEU A 107 35.37 7.28 -13.79
CA LEU A 107 35.40 5.83 -13.54
C LEU A 107 34.90 5.06 -14.77
N ASN A 108 33.82 5.51 -15.41
CA ASN A 108 33.32 4.90 -16.65
C ASN A 108 34.37 4.98 -17.76
N TYR A 109 34.97 6.15 -17.96
CA TYR A 109 36.06 6.32 -18.93
C TYR A 109 37.24 5.37 -18.68
N TYR A 110 37.60 5.14 -17.41
CA TYR A 110 38.69 4.23 -17.05
C TYR A 110 38.41 2.77 -17.45
N GLU A 111 37.16 2.33 -17.30
CA GLU A 111 36.70 1.02 -17.74
C GLU A 111 36.75 0.92 -19.27
N ASP A 112 36.24 1.94 -19.98
CA ASP A 112 36.12 1.96 -21.43
C ASP A 112 37.48 2.06 -22.16
N ILE A 113 38.38 2.93 -21.69
CA ILE A 113 39.67 3.16 -22.38
C ILE A 113 40.54 1.91 -22.43
N SER A 114 40.43 1.04 -21.42
CA SER A 114 41.19 -0.21 -21.37
C SER A 114 40.80 -1.15 -22.50
N ALA A 115 39.51 -1.33 -22.73
CA ALA A 115 39.00 -2.17 -23.82
C ALA A 115 39.29 -1.53 -25.18
N ALA A 116 39.09 -0.21 -25.30
CA ALA A 116 39.32 0.52 -26.54
C ALA A 116 40.79 0.45 -27.01
N LEU A 117 41.76 0.58 -26.08
CA LEU A 117 43.20 0.51 -26.40
C LEU A 117 43.64 -0.88 -26.89
N GLU A 118 43.15 -1.96 -26.26
CA GLU A 118 43.47 -3.31 -26.74
C GLU A 118 42.78 -3.60 -28.08
N GLN A 119 41.50 -3.22 -28.21
CA GLN A 119 40.75 -3.43 -29.45
C GLN A 119 41.38 -2.72 -30.64
N VAL A 120 41.81 -1.45 -30.49
CA VAL A 120 42.43 -0.71 -31.58
C VAL A 120 43.80 -1.32 -31.95
N LYS A 121 44.58 -1.76 -30.96
CA LYS A 121 45.88 -2.41 -31.18
C LYS A 121 45.73 -3.71 -31.96
N ASP A 122 44.79 -4.57 -31.58
CA ASP A 122 44.57 -5.86 -32.24
C ASP A 122 44.00 -5.68 -33.65
N SER A 123 43.01 -4.80 -33.80
CA SER A 123 42.33 -4.58 -35.09
C SER A 123 43.22 -3.88 -36.13
N THR A 124 44.23 -3.13 -35.70
CA THR A 124 45.16 -2.39 -36.59
C THR A 124 46.48 -3.10 -36.82
N LYS A 125 46.81 -4.17 -36.08
CA LYS A 125 48.09 -4.89 -36.13
C LYS A 125 48.56 -5.25 -37.55
N ASN A 126 47.66 -5.81 -38.36
CA ASN A 126 47.99 -6.22 -39.73
C ASN A 126 48.15 -5.03 -40.69
N HIS A 127 47.57 -3.88 -40.35
CA HIS A 127 47.59 -2.67 -41.17
C HIS A 127 48.79 -1.78 -40.86
N PHE A 128 49.26 -1.82 -39.61
CA PHE A 128 50.32 -0.94 -39.15
C PHE A 128 51.61 -1.07 -39.96
N SER A 129 52.00 -2.28 -40.38
CA SER A 129 53.21 -2.49 -41.19
C SER A 129 53.13 -1.80 -42.56
N VAL A 130 51.97 -1.86 -43.20
CA VAL A 130 51.71 -1.17 -44.47
C VAL A 130 51.71 0.34 -44.26
N ILE A 131 51.01 0.82 -43.23
CA ILE A 131 50.94 2.25 -42.91
C ILE A 131 52.33 2.80 -42.57
N GLN A 132 53.14 2.08 -41.80
CA GLN A 132 54.49 2.49 -41.45
C GLN A 132 55.40 2.59 -42.67
N LYS A 133 55.27 1.69 -43.65
CA LYS A 133 56.10 1.69 -44.87
C LYS A 133 55.87 2.91 -45.77
N PHE A 134 54.63 3.40 -45.86
CA PHE A 134 54.25 4.48 -46.78
C PHE A 134 53.98 5.83 -46.09
N PHE A 135 53.70 5.80 -44.78
CA PHE A 135 53.33 6.96 -43.96
C PHE A 135 54.11 6.94 -42.63
N GLU A 136 55.41 6.68 -42.70
CA GLU A 136 56.30 6.47 -41.55
C GLU A 136 56.12 7.52 -40.45
N ASN A 137 56.23 8.81 -40.79
CA ASN A 137 56.11 9.91 -39.83
C ASN A 137 54.74 9.93 -39.14
N GLU A 138 53.65 9.77 -39.90
CA GLU A 138 52.31 9.73 -39.34
C GLU A 138 52.07 8.48 -38.48
N ALA A 139 52.61 7.33 -38.89
CA ALA A 139 52.53 6.07 -38.15
C ALA A 139 53.28 6.17 -36.80
N LEU A 140 54.49 6.75 -36.80
CA LEU A 140 55.27 7.00 -35.60
C LEU A 140 54.53 7.94 -34.63
N ASN A 141 53.99 9.06 -35.13
CA ASN A 141 53.20 9.99 -34.32
C ASN A 141 51.98 9.33 -33.67
N ILE A 142 51.27 8.47 -34.41
CA ILE A 142 50.12 7.72 -33.86
C ILE A 142 50.59 6.75 -32.77
N ASN A 143 51.67 5.99 -33.01
CA ASN A 143 52.19 5.02 -32.05
C ASN A 143 52.66 5.69 -30.74
N GLU A 144 53.40 6.81 -30.85
CA GLU A 144 53.83 7.59 -29.68
C GLU A 144 52.63 8.16 -28.89
N ALA A 145 51.62 8.67 -29.59
CA ALA A 145 50.40 9.15 -28.95
C ALA A 145 49.61 8.02 -28.27
N MET A 146 49.53 6.83 -28.88
CA MET A 146 48.92 5.64 -28.26
C MET A 146 49.66 5.20 -26.99
N ASN A 147 51.00 5.25 -27.00
CA ASN A 147 51.80 5.01 -25.79
C ASN A 147 51.52 6.05 -24.71
N SER A 148 51.39 7.32 -25.07
CA SER A 148 51.02 8.39 -24.13
C SER A 148 49.62 8.17 -23.52
N LEU A 149 48.67 7.62 -24.29
CA LEU A 149 47.35 7.23 -23.77
C LEU A 149 47.45 6.04 -22.80
N ASN A 150 48.27 5.03 -23.09
CA ASN A 150 48.55 3.92 -22.17
C ASN A 150 49.17 4.39 -20.85
N GLU A 151 50.14 5.31 -20.91
CA GLU A 151 50.74 5.92 -19.71
C GLU A 151 49.70 6.73 -18.92
N SER A 152 48.87 7.51 -19.61
CA SER A 152 47.78 8.27 -19.00
C SER A 152 46.78 7.35 -18.29
N LYS A 153 46.43 6.21 -18.91
CA LYS A 153 45.61 5.16 -18.28
C LYS A 153 46.27 4.63 -17.00
N SER A 154 47.56 4.27 -17.04
CA SER A 154 48.26 3.76 -15.84
C SER A 154 48.31 4.80 -14.72
N ARG A 155 48.52 6.08 -15.05
CA ARG A 155 48.43 7.17 -14.07
C ARG A 155 47.01 7.29 -13.51
N LEU A 156 45.97 7.15 -14.34
CA LEU A 156 44.58 7.17 -13.89
C LEU A 156 44.26 6.02 -12.93
N ASP A 157 44.72 4.79 -13.21
CA ASP A 157 44.56 3.65 -12.29
C ASP A 157 45.14 3.95 -10.89
N LYS A 158 46.33 4.56 -10.85
CA LYS A 158 46.95 5.00 -9.58
C LYS A 158 46.10 6.06 -8.87
N LEU A 159 45.54 7.02 -9.60
CA LEU A 159 44.66 8.05 -9.03
C LEU A 159 43.31 7.50 -8.56
N ILE A 160 42.81 6.43 -9.17
CA ILE A 160 41.59 5.74 -8.74
C ILE A 160 41.82 4.96 -7.45
N LYS A 161 42.94 4.23 -7.35
CA LYS A 161 43.28 3.34 -6.23
C LYS A 161 43.87 4.06 -5.00
N LYS A 162 44.24 5.34 -5.14
CA LYS A 162 44.76 6.16 -4.04
C LYS A 162 43.71 6.28 -2.92
N GLU A 163 44.16 6.34 -1.66
CA GLU A 163 43.30 6.41 -0.47
C GLU A 163 42.26 7.56 -0.53
N ASN A 164 42.65 8.71 -1.07
CA ASN A 164 41.77 9.86 -1.36
C ASN A 164 41.61 10.09 -2.88
N GLY A 165 41.52 8.99 -3.63
CA GLY A 165 41.44 8.96 -5.09
C GLY A 165 40.03 9.16 -5.65
N VAL A 166 39.88 9.00 -6.97
CA VAL A 166 38.60 9.22 -7.68
C VAL A 166 37.46 8.37 -7.10
N LYS A 167 37.73 7.09 -6.79
CA LYS A 167 36.73 6.18 -6.21
C LYS A 167 36.23 6.67 -4.85
N TYR A 168 37.15 7.13 -4.00
CA TYR A 168 36.85 7.66 -2.69
C TYR A 168 35.93 8.89 -2.76
N VAL A 169 36.24 9.80 -3.68
CA VAL A 169 35.44 10.99 -3.95
C VAL A 169 34.03 10.63 -4.41
N ASN A 170 33.92 9.67 -5.34
CA ASN A 170 32.63 9.19 -5.82
C ASN A 170 31.77 8.59 -4.69
N ASP A 171 32.37 7.79 -3.81
CA ASP A 171 31.68 7.21 -2.66
C ASP A 171 31.13 8.28 -1.70
N ILE A 172 31.88 9.37 -1.48
CA ILE A 172 31.42 10.50 -0.65
C ILE A 172 30.22 11.18 -1.32
N LEU A 173 30.29 11.48 -2.62
CA LEU A 173 29.18 12.10 -3.35
C LEU A 173 27.92 11.23 -3.30
N LYS A 174 28.06 9.92 -3.50
CA LYS A 174 26.95 8.96 -3.39
C LYS A 174 26.35 8.94 -1.99
N LEU A 175 27.20 9.01 -0.95
CA LEU A 175 26.74 9.05 0.44
C LEU A 175 26.01 10.37 0.77
N ILE A 176 26.51 11.52 0.31
CA ILE A 176 25.84 12.82 0.43
C ILE A 176 24.46 12.77 -0.23
N GLN A 177 24.37 12.23 -1.45
CA GLN A 177 23.09 12.08 -2.15
C GLN A 177 22.13 11.13 -1.43
N LEU A 178 22.62 10.02 -0.89
CA LEU A 178 21.82 9.07 -0.10
C LEU A 178 21.22 9.76 1.13
N ILE A 179 22.04 10.47 1.90
CA ILE A 179 21.59 11.19 3.10
C ILE A 179 20.58 12.28 2.73
N LYS A 180 20.82 13.04 1.64
CA LYS A 180 19.84 14.02 1.13
C LYS A 180 18.48 13.39 0.80
N LYS A 181 18.47 12.24 0.13
CA LYS A 181 17.24 11.49 -0.18
C LYS A 181 16.52 11.03 1.09
N LYS A 182 17.27 10.49 2.06
CA LYS A 182 16.72 10.05 3.35
C LYS A 182 16.16 11.20 4.18
N ASN A 183 16.85 12.35 4.24
CA ASN A 183 16.38 13.52 4.95
C ASN A 183 15.12 14.11 4.33
N LYS A 184 15.02 14.14 3.00
CA LYS A 184 13.80 14.53 2.31
C LYS A 184 12.64 13.60 2.67
N LEU A 185 12.86 12.29 2.57
CA LEU A 185 11.84 11.30 2.94
C LEU A 185 11.43 11.44 4.42
N LEU A 186 12.38 11.65 5.33
CA LEU A 186 12.11 11.89 6.74
C LEU A 186 11.21 13.12 6.96
N PHE A 187 11.49 14.22 6.25
CA PHE A 187 10.65 15.42 6.29
C PHE A 187 9.23 15.14 5.80
N ASP A 188 9.10 14.49 4.63
CA ASP A 188 7.79 14.14 4.06
C ASP A 188 6.97 13.21 4.99
N LEU A 189 7.64 12.25 5.66
CA LEU A 189 7.01 11.36 6.63
C LEU A 189 6.54 12.10 7.89
N LYS A 190 7.34 13.05 8.41
CA LYS A 190 6.97 13.89 9.56
C LYS A 190 5.75 14.77 9.25
N GLU A 191 5.70 15.38 8.07
CA GLU A 191 4.56 16.17 7.63
C GLU A 191 3.28 15.30 7.52
N GLN A 192 3.41 14.06 7.04
CA GLN A 192 2.28 13.12 7.00
C GLN A 192 1.81 12.69 8.39
N ILE A 193 2.72 12.50 9.34
CA ILE A 193 2.37 12.22 10.75
C ILE A 193 1.54 13.37 11.32
N GLU A 194 2.00 14.62 11.14
CA GLU A 194 1.28 15.81 11.61
C GLU A 194 -0.13 15.91 10.99
N LYS A 195 -0.25 15.67 9.67
CA LYS A 195 -1.55 15.62 8.99
C LYS A 195 -2.47 14.54 9.56
N ASN A 196 -1.94 13.37 9.88
CA ASN A 196 -2.73 12.29 10.50
C ASN A 196 -3.13 12.63 11.94
N GLU A 197 -2.29 13.32 12.71
CA GLU A 197 -2.65 13.80 14.04
C GLU A 197 -3.78 14.85 14.00
N ILE A 198 -3.73 15.79 13.05
CA ILE A 198 -4.80 16.78 12.85
C ILE A 198 -6.11 16.07 12.52
N LYS A 199 -6.10 15.15 11.53
CA LYS A 199 -7.29 14.36 11.17
C LYS A 199 -7.85 13.54 12.33
N LYS A 200 -6.97 12.93 13.14
CA LYS A 200 -7.36 12.20 14.34
C LYS A 200 -8.11 13.13 15.31
N LYS A 201 -7.52 14.28 15.65
CA LYS A 201 -8.12 15.27 16.55
C LYS A 201 -9.46 15.82 16.04
N GLU A 202 -9.57 16.10 14.75
CA GLU A 202 -10.82 16.55 14.12
C GLU A 202 -11.92 15.48 14.23
N SER A 203 -11.56 14.23 13.94
CA SER A 203 -12.49 13.10 14.02
C SER A 203 -12.91 12.80 15.47
N GLU A 204 -11.99 12.92 16.43
CA GLU A 204 -12.26 12.79 17.86
C GLU A 204 -13.24 13.87 18.35
N LYS A 205 -13.01 15.14 17.98
CA LYS A 205 -13.94 16.24 18.32
C LYS A 205 -15.32 16.02 17.69
N TYR A 206 -15.37 15.55 16.45
CA TYR A 206 -16.65 15.26 15.79
C TYR A 206 -17.38 14.10 16.47
N ARG A 207 -16.64 13.08 16.93
CA ARG A 207 -17.19 11.99 17.73
C ARG A 207 -17.76 12.49 19.07
N GLU A 208 -17.04 13.34 19.80
CA GLU A 208 -17.52 13.93 21.06
C GLU A 208 -18.80 14.76 20.86
N TYR A 209 -18.87 15.51 19.75
CA TYR A 209 -20.09 16.21 19.35
C TYR A 209 -21.26 15.24 19.11
N LEU A 210 -21.04 14.15 18.37
CA LEU A 210 -22.07 13.13 18.13
C LEU A 210 -22.50 12.38 19.39
N GLU A 211 -21.58 12.17 20.34
CA GLU A 211 -21.90 11.59 21.65
C GLU A 211 -22.84 12.48 22.45
N THR A 212 -22.60 13.80 22.41
CA THR A 212 -23.47 14.80 23.05
C THR A 212 -24.83 14.88 22.34
N GLU A 213 -24.84 14.92 21.00
CA GLU A 213 -26.07 14.90 20.21
C GLU A 213 -26.92 13.65 20.49
N LEU A 214 -26.28 12.49 20.67
CA LEU A 214 -26.98 11.25 21.01
C LEU A 214 -27.59 11.29 22.41
N ASP A 215 -26.91 11.91 23.38
CA ASP A 215 -27.41 12.06 24.75
C ASP A 215 -28.59 13.05 24.80
N ASP A 216 -28.48 14.18 24.10
CA ASP A 216 -29.57 15.15 23.93
C ASP A 216 -30.81 14.48 23.30
N LEU A 217 -30.61 13.66 22.25
CA LEU A 217 -31.71 12.90 21.64
C LEU A 217 -32.35 11.92 22.63
N LYS A 218 -31.59 11.29 23.52
CA LYS A 218 -32.11 10.32 24.51
C LYS A 218 -32.81 10.98 25.67
N THR A 219 -32.44 12.20 26.02
CA THR A 219 -33.08 12.97 27.11
C THR A 219 -34.30 13.75 26.61
N ALA A 220 -34.44 13.92 25.30
CA ALA A 220 -35.59 14.57 24.68
C ALA A 220 -36.92 13.83 24.95
N GLU A 221 -38.00 14.61 25.04
CA GLU A 221 -39.35 14.10 25.29
C GLU A 221 -39.79 13.13 24.18
N GLU A 222 -39.38 13.38 22.94
CA GLU A 222 -39.67 12.53 21.79
C GLU A 222 -39.10 11.12 21.95
N TYR A 223 -37.89 10.98 22.52
CA TYR A 223 -37.31 9.66 22.78
C TYR A 223 -38.03 8.93 23.92
N SER A 224 -38.38 9.64 24.99
CA SER A 224 -39.20 9.06 26.07
C SER A 224 -40.52 8.52 25.53
N LYS A 225 -41.18 9.27 24.64
CA LYS A 225 -42.41 8.83 23.97
C LYS A 225 -42.17 7.61 23.07
N TYR A 226 -41.10 7.62 22.29
CA TYR A 226 -40.70 6.49 21.45
C TYR A 226 -40.42 5.23 22.28
N ASP A 227 -39.69 5.34 23.38
CA ASP A 227 -39.37 4.25 24.30
C ASP A 227 -40.62 3.67 24.98
N GLN A 228 -41.56 4.55 25.37
CA GLN A 228 -42.87 4.13 25.87
C GLN A 228 -43.68 3.36 24.83
N LEU A 229 -43.63 3.77 23.55
CA LEU A 229 -44.28 3.06 22.46
C LEU A 229 -43.68 1.68 22.24
N LEU A 230 -42.35 1.55 22.24
CA LEU A 230 -41.66 0.26 22.17
C LEU A 230 -42.05 -0.66 23.33
N SER A 231 -42.00 -0.13 24.56
CA SER A 231 -42.40 -0.87 25.76
C SER A 231 -43.86 -1.32 25.71
N LYS A 232 -44.76 -0.46 25.20
CA LYS A 232 -46.17 -0.78 24.99
C LYS A 232 -46.36 -1.87 23.95
N GLN A 233 -45.61 -1.84 22.84
CA GLN A 233 -45.65 -2.88 21.81
C GLN A 233 -45.26 -4.23 22.40
N ILE A 234 -44.12 -4.31 23.10
CA ILE A 234 -43.64 -5.55 23.73
C ILE A 234 -44.67 -6.10 24.72
N ARG A 235 -45.31 -5.22 25.50
CA ARG A 235 -46.36 -5.63 26.44
C ARG A 235 -47.57 -6.23 25.73
N LEU A 236 -48.05 -5.59 24.65
CA LEU A 236 -49.19 -6.06 23.87
C LEU A 236 -48.88 -7.39 23.15
N GLU A 237 -47.67 -7.55 22.62
CA GLU A 237 -47.23 -8.82 21.99
C GLU A 237 -47.24 -9.97 23.02
N LYS A 238 -46.74 -9.73 24.24
CA LYS A 238 -46.83 -10.71 25.35
C LYS A 238 -48.26 -10.99 25.79
N GLU A 239 -49.14 -10.00 25.75
CA GLU A 239 -50.57 -10.17 26.07
C GLU A 239 -51.26 -11.05 25.03
N MET A 240 -50.97 -10.82 23.74
CA MET A 240 -51.47 -11.65 22.64
C MET A 240 -50.98 -13.09 22.76
N GLU A 241 -49.70 -13.30 23.07
CA GLU A 241 -49.12 -14.64 23.30
C GLU A 241 -49.83 -15.37 24.44
N ARG A 242 -50.18 -14.67 25.53
CA ARG A 242 -50.92 -15.26 26.66
C ARG A 242 -52.33 -15.68 26.26
N GLU A 243 -53.05 -14.86 25.51
CA GLU A 243 -54.38 -15.23 25.01
C GLU A 243 -54.31 -16.44 24.06
N ASP A 244 -53.31 -16.47 23.17
CA ASP A 244 -53.07 -17.60 22.27
C ASP A 244 -52.70 -18.89 23.06
N GLN A 245 -51.93 -18.77 24.15
CA GLN A 245 -51.65 -19.88 25.06
C GLN A 245 -52.90 -20.39 25.77
N ASN A 246 -53.78 -19.51 26.25
CA ASN A 246 -55.03 -19.90 26.91
C ASN A 246 -55.91 -20.76 25.99
N ILE A 247 -56.03 -20.36 24.73
CA ILE A 247 -56.75 -21.14 23.72
C ILE A 247 -56.02 -22.44 23.39
N SER A 248 -54.70 -22.44 23.28
CA SER A 248 -53.92 -23.66 23.05
C SER A 248 -54.14 -24.69 24.16
N ILE A 249 -54.17 -24.25 25.42
CA ILE A 249 -54.45 -25.11 26.58
C ILE A 249 -55.87 -25.67 26.50
N LEU A 250 -56.84 -24.85 26.10
CA LEU A 250 -58.24 -25.28 25.96
C LEU A 250 -58.42 -26.34 24.87
N PHE A 251 -57.73 -26.21 23.74
CA PHE A 251 -57.81 -27.17 22.62
C PHE A 251 -56.92 -28.41 22.83
N SER A 252 -55.87 -28.33 23.65
CA SER A 252 -54.89 -29.43 23.86
C SER A 252 -55.52 -30.81 24.15
N PRO A 253 -56.52 -30.94 25.05
CA PRO A 253 -57.14 -32.24 25.34
C PRO A 253 -57.88 -32.87 24.15
N ILE A 254 -58.34 -32.05 23.20
CA ILE A 254 -59.15 -32.50 22.06
C ILE A 254 -58.35 -32.64 20.77
N LEU A 255 -57.09 -32.19 20.70
CA LEU A 255 -56.29 -32.28 19.46
C LEU A 255 -56.14 -33.70 18.95
N LYS A 256 -55.79 -34.64 19.84
CA LYS A 256 -55.65 -36.06 19.48
C LYS A 256 -56.97 -36.63 18.97
N LEU A 257 -58.08 -36.21 19.57
CA LEU A 257 -59.42 -36.62 19.17
C LEU A 257 -59.77 -36.08 17.77
N LEU A 258 -59.44 -34.82 17.48
CA LEU A 258 -59.61 -34.23 16.15
C LEU A 258 -58.74 -34.94 15.10
N PHE A 259 -57.52 -35.36 15.44
CA PHE A 259 -56.67 -36.17 14.56
C PHE A 259 -57.27 -37.56 14.27
N GLU A 260 -57.81 -38.24 15.28
CA GLU A 260 -58.47 -39.53 15.08
C GLU A 260 -59.77 -39.39 14.28
N TYR A 261 -60.49 -38.28 14.46
CA TYR A 261 -61.65 -37.93 13.65
C TYR A 261 -61.28 -37.70 12.17
N ASP A 262 -60.21 -36.95 11.87
CA ASP A 262 -59.69 -36.77 10.49
C ASP A 262 -59.35 -38.10 9.80
N LYS A 263 -58.85 -39.09 10.55
CA LYS A 263 -58.46 -40.39 9.97
C LYS A 263 -59.65 -41.26 9.57
N ARG A 264 -60.77 -41.16 10.28
CA ARG A 264 -61.91 -42.09 10.14
C ARG A 264 -63.05 -41.54 9.29
N GLU A 265 -63.16 -40.22 9.21
CA GLU A 265 -64.28 -39.55 8.56
C GLU A 265 -63.97 -39.11 7.13
N LEU A 266 -65.02 -38.87 6.34
CA LEU A 266 -64.95 -38.36 4.97
C LEU A 266 -65.72 -37.03 4.87
N GLY A 267 -65.33 -36.15 3.94
CA GLY A 267 -66.06 -34.91 3.64
C GLY A 267 -65.53 -33.64 4.31
N ALA A 268 -66.38 -32.61 4.44
CA ALA A 268 -66.00 -31.26 4.88
C ALA A 268 -65.53 -31.22 6.36
N ASP A 269 -66.18 -31.99 7.23
CA ASP A 269 -65.81 -32.10 8.65
C ASP A 269 -64.39 -32.64 8.84
N ARG A 270 -63.94 -33.51 7.93
CA ARG A 270 -62.57 -34.04 7.93
C ARG A 270 -61.54 -32.93 7.71
N ALA A 271 -61.77 -32.09 6.69
CA ALA A 271 -60.86 -30.99 6.36
C ALA A 271 -60.77 -29.97 7.52
N LEU A 272 -61.92 -29.67 8.14
CA LEU A 272 -61.99 -28.78 9.29
C LEU A 272 -61.29 -29.38 10.52
N ALA A 273 -61.50 -30.67 10.80
CA ALA A 273 -60.80 -31.39 11.88
C ALA A 273 -59.28 -31.37 11.70
N ARG A 274 -58.79 -31.58 10.48
CA ARG A 274 -57.35 -31.50 10.17
C ARG A 274 -56.78 -30.11 10.42
N GLN A 275 -57.48 -29.05 10.01
CA GLN A 275 -57.05 -27.67 10.22
C GLN A 275 -56.90 -27.37 11.70
N TYR A 276 -57.94 -27.64 12.50
CA TYR A 276 -57.93 -27.40 13.93
C TYR A 276 -56.97 -28.30 14.71
N ALA A 277 -56.78 -29.56 14.28
CA ALA A 277 -55.81 -30.45 14.90
C ALA A 277 -54.35 -29.97 14.69
N SER A 278 -54.08 -29.33 13.54
CA SER A 278 -52.75 -28.85 13.17
C SER A 278 -52.43 -27.47 13.73
N SER A 279 -53.40 -26.54 13.71
CA SER A 279 -53.23 -25.16 14.18
C SER A 279 -54.56 -24.60 14.68
N PRO A 280 -54.92 -24.84 15.96
CA PRO A 280 -56.20 -24.42 16.53
C PRO A 280 -56.43 -22.91 16.46
N ILE A 281 -55.40 -22.13 16.83
CA ILE A 281 -55.45 -20.66 16.86
C ILE A 281 -55.67 -20.11 15.45
N GLN A 282 -54.86 -20.53 14.49
CA GLN A 282 -54.95 -20.03 13.11
C GLN A 282 -56.27 -20.43 12.45
N SER A 283 -56.74 -21.66 12.74
CA SER A 283 -58.02 -22.15 12.23
C SER A 283 -59.17 -21.34 12.82
N LEU A 284 -59.15 -21.08 14.14
CA LEU A 284 -60.14 -20.25 14.81
C LEU A 284 -60.17 -18.82 14.29
N HIS A 285 -59.02 -18.23 13.96
CA HIS A 285 -58.97 -16.91 13.37
C HIS A 285 -59.63 -16.84 11.98
N ASN A 286 -59.50 -17.91 11.19
CA ASN A 286 -60.07 -17.97 9.84
C ASN A 286 -61.54 -18.44 9.83
N ASP A 287 -62.00 -19.05 10.92
CA ASP A 287 -63.36 -19.56 11.08
C ASP A 287 -64.34 -18.48 11.54
N LYS A 288 -64.73 -17.61 10.60
CA LYS A 288 -65.71 -16.54 10.86
C LYS A 288 -67.10 -17.06 11.27
N GLY A 289 -67.42 -18.31 10.93
CA GLY A 289 -68.70 -18.94 11.22
C GLY A 289 -68.74 -19.74 12.52
N LEU A 290 -67.59 -19.92 13.19
CA LEU A 290 -67.41 -20.83 14.32
C LEU A 290 -67.89 -22.27 14.01
N TRP A 291 -67.64 -22.74 12.79
CA TRP A 291 -67.89 -24.11 12.34
C TRP A 291 -67.20 -25.17 13.20
N ILE A 292 -66.15 -24.80 13.95
CA ILE A 292 -65.59 -25.66 14.99
C ILE A 292 -66.65 -26.15 15.99
N LEU A 293 -67.66 -25.36 16.31
CA LEU A 293 -68.71 -25.77 17.25
C LEU A 293 -69.55 -26.93 16.71
N SER A 294 -69.91 -26.90 15.42
CA SER A 294 -70.62 -28.02 14.78
C SER A 294 -69.73 -29.26 14.65
N LEU A 295 -68.45 -29.07 14.33
CA LEU A 295 -67.48 -30.16 14.30
C LEU A 295 -67.35 -30.82 15.68
N LEU A 296 -67.23 -30.03 16.74
CA LEU A 296 -67.14 -30.53 18.11
C LEU A 296 -68.40 -31.29 18.55
N GLN A 297 -69.59 -30.89 18.06
CA GLN A 297 -70.82 -31.66 18.26
C GLN A 297 -70.77 -33.02 17.54
N SER A 298 -70.33 -33.06 16.28
CA SER A 298 -70.16 -34.31 15.51
C SER A 298 -69.11 -35.23 16.15
N VAL A 299 -68.01 -34.66 16.64
CA VAL A 299 -66.98 -35.39 17.38
C VAL A 299 -67.54 -35.94 18.69
N SER A 300 -68.33 -35.14 19.41
CA SER A 300 -68.96 -35.54 20.69
C SER A 300 -69.95 -36.68 20.53
N SER A 301 -70.74 -36.71 19.44
CA SER A 301 -71.70 -37.79 19.16
C SER A 301 -71.00 -39.11 18.81
N LYS A 302 -69.84 -39.04 18.13
CA LYS A 302 -69.02 -40.19 17.75
C LYS A 302 -67.98 -40.61 18.80
N LEU A 303 -67.93 -39.95 19.96
CA LEU A 303 -66.99 -40.30 21.03
C LEU A 303 -66.98 -41.78 21.45
N PRO A 304 -68.12 -42.51 21.51
CA PRO A 304 -68.12 -43.95 21.81
C PRO A 304 -67.30 -44.78 20.81
N GLU A 305 -67.23 -44.35 19.56
CA GLU A 305 -66.45 -45.01 18.50
C GLU A 305 -64.98 -44.58 18.52
N LEU A 306 -64.70 -43.35 18.96
CA LEU A 306 -63.37 -42.73 18.92
C LEU A 306 -62.51 -43.01 20.16
N GLU A 307 -63.12 -43.23 21.33
CA GLU A 307 -62.42 -43.49 22.59
C GLU A 307 -63.14 -44.60 23.37
N GLU A 308 -62.46 -45.73 23.58
CA GLU A 308 -63.04 -46.92 24.21
C GLU A 308 -63.17 -46.79 25.74
N ASN A 309 -62.38 -45.92 26.38
CA ASN A 309 -62.39 -45.73 27.83
C ASN A 309 -63.49 -44.75 28.29
N GLU A 310 -64.48 -45.23 29.04
CA GLU A 310 -65.62 -44.42 29.52
C GLU A 310 -65.21 -43.20 30.36
N GLN A 311 -64.24 -43.35 31.27
CA GLN A 311 -63.79 -42.21 32.10
C GLN A 311 -63.13 -41.11 31.25
N LYS A 312 -62.37 -41.50 30.22
CA LYS A 312 -61.79 -40.54 29.26
C LYS A 312 -62.86 -39.89 28.40
N ARG A 313 -63.87 -40.65 27.94
CA ARG A 313 -65.02 -40.11 27.18
C ARG A 313 -65.74 -39.01 27.97
N ILE A 314 -66.04 -39.24 29.24
CA ILE A 314 -66.70 -38.25 30.10
C ILE A 314 -65.87 -36.97 30.21
N ARG A 315 -64.54 -37.08 30.42
CA ARG A 315 -63.65 -35.92 30.48
C ARG A 315 -63.55 -35.18 29.13
N LEU A 316 -63.44 -35.89 28.02
CA LEU A 316 -63.41 -35.28 26.68
C LEU A 316 -64.72 -34.57 26.35
N LYS A 317 -65.88 -35.12 26.75
CA LYS A 317 -67.17 -34.43 26.63
C LYS A 317 -67.19 -33.11 27.41
N GLN A 318 -66.64 -33.10 28.62
CA GLN A 318 -66.53 -31.88 29.43
C GLN A 318 -65.63 -30.84 28.75
N PHE A 319 -64.47 -31.25 28.21
CA PHE A 319 -63.59 -30.34 27.47
C PHE A 319 -64.23 -29.79 26.19
N ILE A 320 -64.93 -30.64 25.43
CA ILE A 320 -65.69 -30.23 24.25
C ILE A 320 -66.76 -29.20 24.63
N PHE A 321 -67.53 -29.46 25.70
CA PHE A 321 -68.59 -28.56 26.14
C PHE A 321 -68.05 -27.23 26.71
N ALA A 322 -66.84 -27.24 27.29
CA ALA A 322 -66.16 -26.03 27.74
C ALA A 322 -65.82 -25.09 26.57
N ILE A 323 -65.62 -25.62 25.36
CA ILE A 323 -65.43 -24.84 24.14
C ILE A 323 -66.81 -24.44 23.59
N ASN A 324 -67.31 -23.30 24.05
CA ASN A 324 -68.60 -22.76 23.63
C ASN A 324 -68.46 -21.44 22.86
N GLU A 325 -69.55 -21.03 22.23
CA GLU A 325 -69.60 -19.85 21.37
C GLU A 325 -69.16 -18.56 22.07
N ASN A 326 -69.61 -18.34 23.31
CA ASN A 326 -69.27 -17.13 24.07
C ASN A 326 -67.76 -17.05 24.33
N LEU A 327 -67.15 -18.15 24.77
CA LEU A 327 -65.71 -18.20 25.03
C LEU A 327 -64.91 -17.93 23.75
N LEU A 328 -65.28 -18.55 22.62
CA LEU A 328 -64.58 -18.35 21.35
C LEU A 328 -64.74 -16.91 20.83
N LYS A 329 -65.94 -16.34 20.94
CA LYS A 329 -66.21 -14.93 20.58
C LYS A 329 -65.41 -13.97 21.46
N ASP A 330 -65.36 -14.21 22.77
CA ASP A 330 -64.61 -13.38 23.72
C ASP A 330 -63.11 -13.40 23.41
N TYR A 331 -62.55 -14.57 23.13
CA TYR A 331 -61.15 -14.69 22.71
C TYR A 331 -60.89 -13.94 21.39
N LEU A 332 -61.70 -14.18 20.35
CA LEU A 332 -61.54 -13.52 19.05
C LEU A 332 -61.64 -12.00 19.18
N SER A 333 -62.58 -11.50 19.99
CA SER A 333 -62.74 -10.08 20.29
C SER A 333 -61.49 -9.50 20.97
N LYS A 334 -61.04 -10.10 22.07
CA LYS A 334 -59.83 -9.65 22.80
C LYS A 334 -58.59 -9.66 21.91
N ARG A 335 -58.38 -10.76 21.18
CA ARG A 335 -57.23 -10.91 20.29
C ARG A 335 -57.24 -9.87 19.17
N ASN A 336 -58.40 -9.61 18.56
CA ASN A 336 -58.52 -8.57 17.54
C ASN A 336 -58.22 -7.17 18.10
N LEU A 337 -58.71 -6.85 19.31
CA LEU A 337 -58.40 -5.58 19.98
C LEU A 337 -56.90 -5.42 20.25
N ILE A 338 -56.23 -6.49 20.73
CA ILE A 338 -54.77 -6.46 20.96
C ILE A 338 -54.03 -6.30 19.63
N GLN A 339 -54.43 -7.02 18.59
CA GLN A 339 -53.83 -6.92 17.25
C GLN A 339 -53.97 -5.50 16.66
N GLU A 340 -55.14 -4.89 16.77
CA GLU A 340 -55.38 -3.51 16.36
C GLU A 340 -54.53 -2.52 17.16
N ALA A 341 -54.38 -2.74 18.47
CA ALA A 341 -53.52 -1.93 19.32
C ALA A 341 -52.04 -2.05 18.92
N ILE A 342 -51.55 -3.26 18.62
CA ILE A 342 -50.19 -3.50 18.10
C ILE A 342 -50.00 -2.76 16.78
N SER A 343 -50.93 -2.91 15.83
CA SER A 343 -50.87 -2.24 14.53
C SER A 343 -50.92 -0.71 14.65
N SER A 344 -51.66 -0.17 15.62
CA SER A 344 -51.69 1.26 15.93
C SER A 344 -50.35 1.75 16.47
N VAL A 345 -49.78 1.06 17.46
CA VAL A 345 -48.47 1.39 18.04
C VAL A 345 -47.36 1.30 17.00
N ARG A 346 -47.36 0.26 16.14
CA ARG A 346 -46.38 0.14 15.04
C ARG A 346 -46.45 1.32 14.07
N ARG A 347 -47.66 1.78 13.71
CA ARG A 347 -47.81 2.98 12.87
C ARG A 347 -47.26 4.23 13.55
N GLN A 348 -47.51 4.39 14.86
CA GLN A 348 -46.96 5.51 15.63
C GLN A 348 -45.43 5.48 15.68
N ILE A 349 -44.84 4.31 15.92
CA ILE A 349 -43.39 4.08 15.88
C ILE A 349 -42.81 4.40 14.50
N MET A 350 -43.46 3.95 13.42
CA MET A 350 -43.00 4.21 12.04
C MET A 350 -43.11 5.69 11.65
N SER A 351 -44.10 6.40 12.17
CA SER A 351 -44.21 7.86 11.96
C SER A 351 -43.24 8.67 12.83
N ASP A 352 -42.57 8.03 13.78
CA ASP A 352 -41.64 8.67 14.69
C ASP A 352 -40.22 8.70 14.10
N ASN A 353 -39.76 9.90 13.74
CA ASN A 353 -38.45 10.13 13.15
C ASN A 353 -37.28 9.94 14.15
N THR A 354 -37.56 9.73 15.43
CA THR A 354 -36.52 9.58 16.47
C THR A 354 -35.64 8.36 16.20
N SER A 355 -36.24 7.25 15.75
CA SER A 355 -35.49 6.04 15.37
C SER A 355 -34.49 6.31 14.24
N THR A 356 -34.91 7.04 13.21
CA THR A 356 -34.07 7.45 12.08
C THR A 356 -32.94 8.37 12.53
N LYS A 357 -33.25 9.40 13.34
CA LYS A 357 -32.24 10.33 13.87
C LYS A 357 -31.16 9.61 14.68
N ILE A 358 -31.56 8.70 15.57
CA ILE A 358 -30.64 7.89 16.36
C ILE A 358 -29.82 6.96 15.45
N GLY A 359 -30.44 6.36 14.44
CA GLY A 359 -29.75 5.57 13.42
C GLY A 359 -28.67 6.37 12.68
N ASP A 360 -29.00 7.59 12.25
CA ASP A 360 -28.08 8.49 11.55
C ASP A 360 -26.89 8.91 12.42
N VAL A 361 -27.15 9.29 13.68
CA VAL A 361 -26.09 9.65 14.63
C VAL A 361 -25.17 8.46 14.91
N ASN A 362 -25.73 7.26 15.13
CA ASN A 362 -24.93 6.05 15.32
C ASN A 362 -24.10 5.68 14.09
N TYR A 363 -24.66 5.83 12.89
CA TYR A 363 -23.93 5.61 11.63
C TYR A 363 -22.76 6.58 11.50
N LYS A 364 -22.99 7.89 11.73
CA LYS A 364 -21.94 8.91 11.71
C LYS A 364 -20.86 8.64 12.77
N MET A 365 -21.26 8.19 13.96
CA MET A 365 -20.34 7.87 15.06
C MET A 365 -19.45 6.67 14.71
N LYS A 366 -20.01 5.64 14.07
CA LYS A 366 -19.23 4.51 13.54
C LYS A 366 -18.19 5.00 12.52
N HIS A 367 -18.60 5.85 11.58
CA HIS A 367 -17.69 6.41 10.58
C HIS A 367 -16.59 7.27 11.20
N ALA A 368 -16.92 8.11 12.20
CA ALA A 368 -15.92 8.89 12.93
C ALA A 368 -14.89 7.99 13.65
N ASN A 369 -15.34 6.90 14.28
CA ASN A 369 -14.44 5.91 14.90
C ASN A 369 -13.52 5.22 13.88
N GLU A 370 -14.04 4.88 12.70
CA GLU A 370 -13.24 4.31 11.60
C GLU A 370 -12.18 5.29 11.10
N GLN A 371 -12.50 6.58 11.02
CA GLN A 371 -11.54 7.64 10.66
C GLN A 371 -10.44 7.80 11.70
N VAL A 372 -10.78 7.82 13.00
CA VAL A 372 -9.80 7.86 14.10
C VAL A 372 -8.84 6.69 14.01
N LYS A 373 -9.37 5.47 13.87
CA LYS A 373 -8.58 4.25 13.74
C LYS A 373 -7.65 4.29 12.52
N THR A 374 -8.18 4.68 11.37
CA THR A 374 -7.39 4.77 10.12
C THR A 374 -6.27 5.80 10.23
N ALA A 375 -6.54 6.96 10.84
CA ALA A 375 -5.52 7.98 11.07
C ALA A 375 -4.40 7.48 12.00
N GLU A 376 -4.75 6.73 13.04
CA GLU A 376 -3.81 6.15 14.00
C GLU A 376 -2.95 5.03 13.39
N GLU A 377 -3.55 4.11 12.62
CA GLU A 377 -2.83 3.06 11.89
C GLU A 377 -1.84 3.65 10.88
N ASN A 378 -2.28 4.66 10.12
CA ASN A 378 -1.41 5.35 9.16
C ASN A 378 -0.27 6.08 9.87
N ARG A 379 -0.53 6.77 10.98
CA ARG A 379 0.51 7.40 11.80
C ARG A 379 1.55 6.37 12.25
N LYS A 380 1.11 5.26 12.83
CA LYS A 380 2.01 4.23 13.38
C LYS A 380 2.90 3.62 12.27
N LYS A 381 2.32 3.33 11.10
CA LYS A 381 3.08 2.87 9.93
C LYS A 381 4.17 3.86 9.51
N ARG A 382 3.89 5.17 9.53
CA ARG A 382 4.88 6.20 9.20
C ARG A 382 5.96 6.33 10.27
N GLU A 383 5.62 6.19 11.55
CA GLU A 383 6.61 6.13 12.64
C GLU A 383 7.56 4.92 12.50
N GLU A 384 7.03 3.76 12.09
CA GLU A 384 7.84 2.58 11.76
C GLU A 384 8.76 2.84 10.57
N GLU A 385 8.27 3.45 9.48
CA GLU A 385 9.10 3.83 8.33
C GLU A 385 10.23 4.80 8.72
N ILE A 386 9.97 5.75 9.63
CA ILE A 386 10.99 6.65 10.18
C ILE A 386 12.07 5.88 10.96
N SER A 387 11.68 4.90 11.77
CA SER A 387 12.61 4.13 12.62
C SER A 387 13.68 3.38 11.83
N VAL A 388 13.40 3.02 10.57
CA VAL A 388 14.31 2.28 9.69
C VAL A 388 15.29 3.20 8.93
N LEU A 389 14.95 4.48 8.74
CA LEU A 389 15.73 5.37 7.86
C LEU A 389 17.14 5.70 8.39
N ASN A 390 17.33 5.72 9.73
CA ASN A 390 18.57 5.98 10.46
C ASN A 390 19.62 6.84 9.70
N PRO A 391 19.29 8.11 9.37
CA PRO A 391 20.21 9.00 8.65
C PRO A 391 21.44 9.39 9.50
N GLU A 392 21.34 9.32 10.83
CA GLU A 392 22.43 9.64 11.75
C GLU A 392 23.63 8.71 11.57
N LYS A 393 23.38 7.41 11.38
CA LYS A 393 24.43 6.44 11.10
C LYS A 393 25.19 6.76 9.81
N ASP A 394 24.47 7.16 8.77
CA ASP A 394 25.08 7.53 7.48
C ASP A 394 25.85 8.85 7.59
N LEU A 395 25.34 9.80 8.40
CA LEU A 395 25.99 11.07 8.68
C LEU A 395 27.30 10.88 9.45
N LEU A 396 27.33 10.00 10.46
CA LEU A 396 28.55 9.61 11.16
C LEU A 396 29.57 8.93 10.23
N MET A 397 29.08 8.09 9.30
CA MET A 397 29.93 7.47 8.28
C MET A 397 30.51 8.52 7.32
N LEU A 398 29.71 9.53 6.95
CA LEU A 398 30.15 10.66 6.13
C LEU A 398 31.19 11.50 6.87
N GLU A 399 30.97 11.86 8.14
CA GLU A 399 31.94 12.55 8.97
C GLU A 399 33.26 11.79 9.07
N LYS A 400 33.21 10.47 9.30
CA LYS A 400 34.41 9.63 9.33
C LYS A 400 35.17 9.67 8.01
N LYS A 401 34.47 9.62 6.87
CA LYS A 401 35.11 9.77 5.55
C LYS A 401 35.69 11.17 5.36
N LEU A 402 34.94 12.21 5.66
CA LEU A 402 35.42 13.59 5.54
C LEU A 402 36.57 13.89 6.50
N SER A 403 36.68 13.19 7.63
CA SER A 403 37.77 13.34 8.59
C SER A 403 39.17 13.09 8.01
N LEU A 404 39.26 12.29 6.94
CA LEU A 404 40.51 12.05 6.19
C LEU A 404 40.95 13.26 5.34
N LEU A 405 40.04 14.21 5.11
CA LEU A 405 40.26 15.45 4.37
C LEU A 405 40.41 16.68 5.29
N GLY A 406 39.92 16.61 6.53
CA GLY A 406 40.04 17.66 7.54
C GLY A 406 39.23 17.35 8.81
N ARG A 407 39.49 18.06 9.93
CA ARG A 407 38.66 17.92 11.15
C ARG A 407 37.34 18.65 10.96
N ILE A 408 36.28 17.90 10.71
CA ILE A 408 34.95 18.43 10.39
C ILE A 408 33.94 17.93 11.42
N LYS A 409 32.93 18.74 11.68
CA LYS A 409 31.68 18.36 12.33
C LYS A 409 30.54 18.73 11.40
N ILE A 410 29.66 17.80 11.11
CA ILE A 410 28.44 18.10 10.37
C ILE A 410 27.38 18.51 11.41
N ILE A 411 26.81 19.70 11.25
CA ILE A 411 25.75 20.25 12.11
C ILE A 411 24.41 20.36 11.41
#